data_AF-A0A4Q2L117-F1
#
_entry.id   AF-A0A4Q2L117-F1
#
_cell.length_a   1.000
_cell.length_b   1.000
_cell.length_c   1.000
_cell.angle_alpha   90.00
_cell.angle_beta   90.00
_cell.angle_gamma   90.00
#
_symmetry.space_group_name_H-M   'P 1'
#
loop_
_entity.id
_entity.type
_entity.pdbx_description
1 polymer ?
#
loop_
_entity_poly.entity_id
_entity_poly.type
_entity_poly.pdbx_seq_one_letter_code
_entity_poly.pdbx_strand_id
1 'polypeptide(L)' 'MKGERKIKKVIVCRGLSCGRKNRKMWETLSKREDILLEEVRCFGQCKKGPNVKIDGEMYHFMDLEKVEWFLKK' A
#
# COMPACT_ATOMS: atom_id res chain seq x y z
N MET A 1 10.36 14.88 -24.06
CA MET A 1 11.12 14.17 -23.02
C MET A 1 10.16 13.25 -22.29
N LYS A 2 10.29 11.92 -22.41
CA LYS A 2 9.50 10.98 -21.61
C LYS A 2 10.08 11.03 -20.20
N GLY A 3 9.38 11.66 -19.26
CA GLY A 3 9.82 11.70 -17.86
C GLY A 3 9.99 10.28 -17.35
N GLU A 4 11.13 10.00 -16.71
CA GLU A 4 11.36 8.73 -16.05
C GLU A 4 10.25 8.50 -15.03
N ARG A 5 9.48 7.43 -15.21
CA ARG A 5 8.41 7.06 -14.28
C ARG A 5 9.08 6.60 -12.99
N LYS A 6 9.08 7.45 -11.97
CA LYS A 6 9.63 7.12 -10.65
C LYS A 6 8.84 5.94 -10.07
N ILE A 7 9.52 4.85 -9.74
CA ILE A 7 8.94 3.70 -9.05
C ILE A 7 8.45 4.16 -7.67
N LYS A 8 7.16 3.97 -7.38
CA LYS A 8 6.55 4.32 -6.09
C LYS A 8 6.82 3.23 -5.05
N LYS A 9 7.12 3.63 -3.82
CA LYS A 9 7.27 2.70 -2.68
C LYS A 9 5.94 2.56 -1.96
N VAL A 10 5.45 1.32 -1.81
CA VAL A 10 4.20 0.99 -1.13
C VAL A 10 4.49 0.07 0.05
N ILE A 11 4.12 0.49 1.26
CA ILE A 11 4.25 -0.32 2.47
C ILE A 11 2.87 -0.67 3.01
N VAL A 12 2.51 -1.95 3.01
CA VAL A 12 1.18 -2.43 3.43
C VAL A 12 1.23 -2.90 4.89
N CYS A 13 0.29 -2.44 5.72
CA CYS A 13 0.13 -2.96 7.07
C CYS A 13 -0.47 -4.38 7.04
N ARG A 14 0.22 -5.35 7.63
CA ARG A 14 -0.14 -6.78 7.57
C ARG A 14 -0.38 -7.44 8.93
N GLY A 15 -0.33 -6.69 10.03
CA GLY A 15 -0.62 -7.19 11.38
C GLY A 15 -2.10 -7.47 11.63
N LEU A 16 -2.41 -8.03 12.80
CA LEU A 16 -3.67 -8.71 13.12
C LEU A 16 -4.95 -8.03 12.60
N SER A 17 -5.11 -6.72 12.80
CA SER A 17 -6.31 -5.98 12.38
C SER A 17 -6.35 -5.67 10.87
N CYS A 18 -5.20 -5.32 10.27
CA CYS A 18 -5.13 -4.93 8.86
C CYS A 18 -4.92 -6.13 7.93
N GLY A 19 -4.16 -7.15 8.35
CA GLY A 19 -3.69 -8.24 7.52
C GLY A 19 -4.81 -9.04 6.85
N ARG A 20 -5.89 -9.33 7.57
CA ARG A 20 -7.06 -10.00 6.96
C ARG A 20 -7.71 -9.14 5.88
N LYS A 21 -7.86 -7.83 6.12
CA LYS A 21 -8.47 -6.87 5.18
C LYS A 21 -7.56 -6.59 3.97
N ASN A 22 -6.25 -6.56 4.18
CA ASN A 22 -5.23 -6.29 3.17
C ASN A 22 -4.76 -7.55 2.42
N ARG A 23 -5.34 -8.73 2.63
CA ARG A 23 -4.90 -9.98 1.98
C ARG A 23 -4.95 -9.88 0.45
N LYS A 24 -6.11 -9.52 -0.09
CA LYS A 24 -6.29 -9.38 -1.55
C LYS A 24 -5.41 -8.26 -2.12
N MET A 25 -5.32 -7.13 -1.42
CA MET A 25 -4.45 -6.01 -1.81
C MET A 25 -2.99 -6.48 -1.92
N TRP A 26 -2.48 -7.18 -0.91
CA TRP A 26 -1.12 -7.73 -0.92
C TRP A 26 -0.90 -8.70 -2.09
N GLU A 27 -1.77 -9.69 -2.26
CA GLU A 27 -1.69 -10.69 -3.34
C GLU A 27 -1.74 -10.06 -4.75
N THR A 28 -2.46 -8.95 -4.92
CA THR A 28 -2.49 -8.20 -6.17
C THR A 28 -1.23 -7.38 -6.37
N LEU A 29 -0.84 -6.57 -5.38
CA LEU A 29 0.31 -5.68 -5.50
C LEU A 29 1.63 -6.44 -5.57
N SER A 30 1.74 -7.63 -4.97
CA SER A 30 2.98 -8.43 -4.99
C SER A 30 3.32 -9.00 -6.36
N LYS A 31 2.40 -8.90 -7.33
CA LYS A 31 2.59 -9.32 -8.72
C LYS A 31 2.98 -8.16 -9.63
N ARG A 32 3.06 -6.95 -9.11
CA ARG A 32 3.43 -5.75 -9.87
C ARG A 32 4.94 -5.58 -9.88
N GLU A 33 5.47 -5.22 -11.04
CA GLU A 33 6.89 -4.94 -11.25
C GLU A 33 7.19 -3.43 -11.27
N ASP A 34 6.15 -2.58 -11.28
CA ASP A 34 6.24 -1.13 -11.41
C ASP A 34 6.20 -0.37 -10.06
N ILE A 35 6.24 -1.11 -8.95
CA ILE A 35 6.28 -0.57 -7.58
C ILE A 35 7.33 -1.30 -6.74
N LEU A 36 7.81 -0.63 -5.69
CA LEU A 36 8.54 -1.28 -4.61
C LEU A 36 7.57 -1.60 -3.46
N LEU A 37 7.15 -2.86 -3.36
CA LEU A 37 6.22 -3.32 -2.33
C LEU A 37 6.96 -3.85 -1.09
N GLU A 38 6.59 -3.37 0.08
CA GLU A 38 7.04 -3.87 1.38
C GLU A 38 5.83 -4.11 2.30
N GLU A 39 6.02 -4.95 3.33
CA GLU A 39 5.06 -5.06 4.42
C GLU A 39 5.65 -4.56 5.74
N VAL A 40 4.74 -4.15 6.62
CA VAL A 40 5.06 -3.95 8.03
C VAL A 40 4.03 -4.66 8.89
N ARG A 41 4.45 -5.12 10.07
CA ARG A 41 3.52 -5.70 11.03
C ARG A 41 2.48 -4.69 11.50
N CYS A 42 2.85 -3.48 11.91
CA CYS A 42 1.88 -2.50 12.40
C CYS A 42 2.39 -1.07 12.32
N PHE A 43 1.52 -0.13 11.96
CA PHE A 43 1.80 1.32 12.04
C PHE A 43 1.27 1.97 13.34
N GLY A 44 0.75 1.18 14.30
CA GLY A 44 0.13 1.71 15.53
C GLY A 44 -1.24 2.39 15.33
N GLN A 45 -1.81 2.35 14.13
CA GLN A 45 -3.03 3.08 13.74
C GLN A 45 -4.23 2.14 13.52
N CYS A 46 -4.40 1.11 14.35
CA CYS A 46 -5.45 0.08 14.15
C CYS A 46 -6.87 0.65 14.07
N LYS A 47 -7.19 1.70 14.85
CA LYS A 47 -8.51 2.38 14.83
C LYS A 47 -8.83 3.03 13.48
N LYS A 48 -7.83 3.26 12.63
CA LYS A 48 -7.94 3.89 11.31
C LYS A 48 -7.56 2.94 10.16
N GLY A 49 -7.41 1.63 10.45
CA GLY A 49 -7.02 0.64 9.46
C GLY A 49 -8.13 0.30 8.46
N PRO A 50 -7.78 -0.25 7.28
CA PRO A 50 -6.44 -0.67 6.87
C PRO A 50 -5.51 0.49 6.51
N ASN A 51 -4.23 0.33 6.84
CA ASN A 51 -3.22 1.38 6.68
C ASN A 51 -2.19 1.00 5.61
N VAL A 52 -1.80 1.98 4.80
CA VAL A 52 -0.77 1.85 3.76
C VAL A 52 0.09 3.11 3.78
N LYS A 53 1.39 2.99 3.52
CA LYS A 53 2.27 4.13 3.28
C LYS A 53 2.70 4.14 1.81
N ILE A 54 2.51 5.24 1.11
CA ILE A 54 2.91 5.42 -0.29
C ILE A 54 3.90 6.58 -0.35
N ASP A 55 5.12 6.33 -0.85
CA ASP A 55 6.21 7.32 -0.95
C ASP A 55 6.47 8.10 0.36
N GLY A 56 6.32 7.42 1.50
CA GLY A 56 6.53 8.01 2.83
C GLY A 56 5.27 8.55 3.50
N GLU A 57 4.22 8.85 2.73
CA GLU A 57 2.96 9.41 3.22
C GLU A 57 2.00 8.31 3.70
N MET A 58 1.35 8.55 4.85
CA MET A 58 0.47 7.56 5.50
C MET A 58 -0.98 7.74 5.05
N TYR A 59 -1.62 6.64 4.68
CA TYR A 59 -3.01 6.58 4.26
C TYR A 59 -3.81 5.59 5.12
N HIS A 60 -5.05 5.97 5.42
CA HIS A 60 -5.96 5.27 6.33
C HIS A 60 -7.23 4.80 5.61
N PHE A 61 -7.92 3.81 6.17
CA PHE A 61 -9.14 3.23 5.60
C PHE A 61 -8.97 2.83 4.12
N MET A 62 -7.78 2.29 3.80
CA MET A 62 -7.38 1.96 2.44
C MET A 62 -7.94 0.61 2.02
N ASP A 63 -8.22 0.51 0.73
CA ASP A 63 -8.52 -0.70 -0.02
C ASP A 63 -7.70 -0.70 -1.32
N LEU A 64 -7.77 -1.79 -2.08
CA LEU A 64 -6.99 -1.95 -3.31
C LEU A 64 -7.31 -0.85 -4.33
N GLU A 65 -8.58 -0.46 -4.46
CA GLU A 65 -9.01 0.55 -5.43
C GLU A 65 -8.37 1.91 -5.15
N LYS A 66 -8.38 2.35 -3.88
CA LYS A 66 -7.74 3.61 -3.47
C LYS A 66 -6.23 3.56 -3.70
N VAL A 67 -5.56 2.46 -3.36
CA VAL A 67 -4.12 2.32 -3.62
C VAL A 67 -3.82 2.42 -5.11
N GLU A 68 -4.57 1.71 -5.96
CA GLU A 68 -4.43 1.77 -7.42
C GLU A 68 -4.63 3.18 -7.97
N TRP A 69 -5.56 3.95 -7.41
CA TRP A 69 -5.76 5.34 -7.78
C TRP A 69 -4.54 6.22 -7.46
N PHE A 70 -3.92 6.07 -6.27
CA PHE A 70 -2.69 6.79 -5.92
C PHE A 70 -1.48 6.38 -6.75
N LEU A 71 -1.43 5.13 -7.22
CA LEU A 71 -0.35 4.63 -8.06
C LEU A 71 -0.42 5.16 -9.51
N LYS A 72 -1.61 5.53 -9.98
CA LYS A 72 -1.82 6.11 -11.32
C LYS A 72 -1.56 7.62 -11.39
N LYS A 73 -1.51 8.31 -10.25
CA LYS A 73 -1.13 9.71 -10.13
C LYS A 73 0.38 9.91 -10.28
#